data_AF-A0AAE0CSE6-F1
#
_entry.id   AF-A0AAE0CSE6-F1
#
_cell.length_a   1.000
_cell.length_b   1.000
_cell.length_c   1.000
_cell.angle_alpha   90.00
_cell.angle_beta   90.00
_cell.angle_gamma   90.00
#
_symmetry.space_group_name_H-M   'P 1'
#
loop_
_entity.id
_entity.type
_entity.pdbx_description
1 polymer ?
#
loop_
_entity_poly.entity_id
_entity_poly.type
_entity_poly.pdbx_seq_one_letter_code
_entity_poly.pdbx_strand_id
1 'polypeptide(L)'
;MIISHRGSVAPSHLLFVDDMLLFYRGTKATIITIHRLLEIYGEMLGQCINKEKSNLYLGKHVNPSRAKILVNCSGFHFGAFPFNYLGVPLFRGALRKQALCVVDKIKAKFSLWMGTTLSTAG
;
A
#
# COMPACT_ATOMS: atom_id res chain seq x y z
N MET A 1 5.70 4.97 -7.94
CA MET A 1 5.82 6.43 -8.18
C MET A 1 4.40 6.95 -8.14
N ILE A 2 4.03 7.60 -7.05
CA ILE A 2 2.74 8.30 -6.97
C ILE A 2 2.84 9.44 -7.97
N ILE A 3 1.95 9.46 -8.96
CA ILE A 3 1.86 10.57 -9.91
C ILE A 3 1.07 11.66 -9.18
N SER A 4 1.77 12.65 -8.65
CA SER A 4 1.14 13.83 -8.06
C SER A 4 0.91 14.88 -9.16
N HIS A 5 -0.25 15.54 -9.16
CA HIS A 5 -0.50 16.67 -10.05
C HIS A 5 0.47 17.82 -9.73
N ARG A 6 0.84 18.64 -10.72
CA ARG A 6 1.74 19.79 -10.48
C ARG A 6 1.09 20.68 -9.41
N GLY A 7 1.75 20.81 -8.25
CA GLY A 7 1.26 21.58 -7.08
C GLY A 7 0.72 20.77 -5.90
N SER A 8 0.60 19.44 -6.01
CA SER A 8 0.13 18.58 -4.90
C SER A 8 1.29 17.87 -4.18
N VAL A 9 1.27 17.84 -2.86
CA VAL A 9 2.24 17.11 -2.03
C VAL A 9 1.91 15.62 -2.09
N ALA A 10 2.85 14.81 -2.55
CA ALA A 10 2.68 13.36 -2.54
C ALA A 10 2.52 12.87 -1.08
N PRO A 11 1.56 11.97 -0.79
CA PRO A 11 1.38 11.46 0.56
C PRO A 11 2.66 10.73 1.01
N SER A 12 3.05 10.96 2.26
CA SER A 12 4.19 10.28 2.88
C SER A 12 3.79 8.97 3.57
N HIS A 13 2.53 8.82 3.94
CA HIS A 13 2.01 7.63 4.62
C HIS A 13 0.49 7.48 4.45
N LEU A 14 0.00 6.26 4.61
CA LEU A 14 -1.40 5.91 4.82
C LEU A 14 -1.48 4.99 6.05
N LEU A 15 -2.39 5.28 6.96
CA LEU A 15 -2.57 4.56 8.21
C LEU A 15 -4.02 4.11 8.32
N PHE A 16 -4.23 2.83 8.60
CA PHE A 16 -5.55 2.29 8.90
C PHE A 16 -5.44 1.16 9.90
N VAL A 17 -5.89 1.39 11.14
CA VAL A 17 -5.79 0.43 12.25
C VAL A 17 -4.36 -0.13 12.33
N ASP A 18 -4.16 -1.41 12.02
CA ASP A 18 -2.87 -2.10 12.09
C ASP A 18 -2.08 -2.07 10.77
N ASP A 19 -2.66 -1.54 9.70
CA ASP A 19 -2.07 -1.52 8.35
C ASP A 19 -1.51 -0.14 8.00
N MET A 20 -0.17 -0.06 7.92
CA MET A 20 0.55 1.15 7.52
C MET A 20 1.24 0.99 6.15
N LEU A 21 1.04 1.97 5.27
CA LEU A 21 1.76 2.08 4.00
C LEU A 21 2.60 3.36 3.99
N LEU A 22 3.93 3.22 3.96
CA LEU A 22 4.86 4.35 3.97
C LEU A 22 5.43 4.63 2.56
N PHE A 23 5.49 5.90 2.20
CA PHE A 23 6.09 6.39 0.96
C PHE A 23 7.29 7.29 1.27
N TYR A 24 8.48 6.84 0.89
CA TYR A 24 9.71 7.57 1.12
C TYR A 24 10.72 7.35 -0.01
N ARG A 25 11.75 8.20 -0.06
CA ARG A 25 12.83 8.07 -1.05
C ARG A 25 13.66 6.83 -0.73
N GLY A 26 13.87 5.92 -1.69
CA GLY A 26 14.64 4.68 -1.48
C GLY A 26 16.15 4.91 -1.35
N THR A 27 16.61 5.39 -0.18
CA THR A 27 18.02 5.47 0.20
C THR A 27 18.29 4.65 1.46
N LYS A 28 19.55 4.24 1.66
CA LYS A 28 19.94 3.50 2.88
C LYS A 28 19.66 4.31 4.14
N ALA A 29 20.02 5.59 4.14
CA ALA A 29 19.80 6.50 5.27
C ALA A 29 18.31 6.58 5.66
N THR A 30 17.43 6.83 4.69
CA THR A 30 15.98 6.89 4.94
C THR A 30 15.40 5.58 5.45
N ILE A 31 15.87 4.42 4.95
CA ILE A 31 15.41 3.11 5.45
C ILE A 31 15.77 2.97 6.93
N ILE A 32 17.03 3.25 7.29
CA ILE A 32 17.50 3.18 8.67
C ILE A 32 16.69 4.12 9.57
N THR A 33 16.44 5.35 9.12
CA THR A 33 15.62 6.32 9.86
C THR A 33 14.19 5.82 10.09
N ILE A 34 13.56 5.24 9.06
CA ILE A 34 12.21 4.68 9.19
C ILE A 34 12.18 3.49 10.14
N HIS A 35 13.16 2.58 10.08
CA HIS A 35 13.24 1.48 11.04
C HIS A 35 13.33 1.97 12.48
N ARG A 36 14.23 2.93 12.74
CA ARG A 36 14.39 3.52 14.06
C ARG A 36 13.11 4.22 14.54
N LEU A 37 12.42 4.93 13.64
CA LEU A 37 11.14 5.59 13.96
C LEU A 37 10.09 4.55 14.38
N LEU A 38 9.99 3.43 13.66
CA LEU A 38 9.03 2.39 13.95
C LEU A 38 9.38 1.58 15.20
N GLU A 39 10.66 1.41 15.50
CA GLU A 39 11.11 0.82 16.78
C GLU A 39 10.70 1.71 17.96
N ILE A 40 11.00 3.01 17.90
CA ILE A 40 10.61 3.97 18.95
C ILE A 40 9.09 4.01 19.12
N TYR A 41 8.35 4.07 18.01
CA TYR A 41 6.90 4.05 18.04
C TYR A 41 6.35 2.76 18.67
N GLY A 42 6.95 1.62 18.31
CA GLY A 42 6.61 0.32 18.87
C GLY A 42 6.88 0.23 20.36
N GLU A 43 8.03 0.71 20.83
CA GLU A 43 8.38 0.75 22.26
C GLU A 43 7.38 1.59 23.07
N MET A 44 6.96 2.74 22.53
CA MET A 44 6.01 3.63 23.20
C MET A 44 4.60 3.05 23.30
N LEU A 45 4.18 2.23 22.33
CA LEU A 45 2.83 1.65 22.27
C LEU A 45 2.76 0.17 22.62
N GLY A 46 3.89 -0.47 22.94
CA GLY A 46 3.97 -1.93 23.14
C GLY A 46 3.70 -2.73 21.86
N GLN A 47 3.96 -2.16 20.68
CA GLN A 47 3.72 -2.77 19.38
C GLN A 47 5.01 -3.23 18.71
N CYS A 48 4.93 -4.26 17.87
CA CYS A 48 6.06 -4.80 17.12
C CYS A 48 5.76 -4.83 15.61
N ILE A 49 6.76 -4.51 14.79
CA ILE A 49 6.65 -4.65 13.33
C ILE A 49 6.61 -6.13 12.97
N ASN A 50 5.55 -6.56 12.29
CA ASN A 50 5.48 -7.90 11.72
C ASN A 50 6.26 -7.95 10.39
N LYS A 51 7.53 -8.37 10.44
CA LYS A 51 8.41 -8.45 9.26
C LYS A 51 7.93 -9.44 8.20
N GLU A 52 7.23 -10.50 8.59
CA GLU A 52 6.68 -11.50 7.67
C GLU A 52 5.54 -10.94 6.81
N LYS A 53 4.69 -10.10 7.40
CA LYS A 53 3.59 -9.41 6.70
C LYS A 53 4.04 -8.13 5.99
N SER A 54 5.18 -7.57 6.39
CA SER A 54 5.71 -6.32 5.86
C SER A 54 6.49 -6.53 4.56
N ASN A 55 6.21 -5.69 3.56
CA ASN A 55 6.80 -5.81 2.23
C ASN A 55 7.38 -4.47 1.75
N LEU A 56 8.53 -4.52 1.07
CA LEU A 56 9.14 -3.38 0.41
C LEU A 56 8.76 -3.34 -1.08
N TYR A 57 8.11 -2.26 -1.50
CA TYR A 57 7.67 -2.06 -2.89
C TYR A 57 8.52 -1.02 -3.60
N LEU A 58 9.22 -1.41 -4.68
CA LEU A 58 10.11 -0.50 -5.41
C LEU A 58 9.45 0.14 -6.64
N GLY A 59 9.89 1.36 -6.94
CA GLY A 59 9.51 2.08 -8.16
C GLY A 59 9.94 1.36 -9.44
N LYS A 60 9.31 1.70 -10.58
CA LYS A 60 9.53 1.04 -11.88
C LYS A 60 10.99 1.09 -12.36
N HIS A 61 11.71 2.17 -12.04
CA HIS A 61 13.03 2.47 -12.60
C HIS A 61 14.18 2.23 -11.61
N VAL A 62 14.02 1.30 -10.66
CA VAL A 62 15.11 0.95 -9.73
C VAL A 62 15.98 -0.14 -10.35
N ASN A 63 17.29 0.11 -10.44
CA ASN A 63 18.27 -0.87 -10.91
C ASN A 63 18.25 -2.14 -10.00
N PRO A 64 18.33 -3.37 -10.57
CA PRO A 64 18.31 -4.62 -9.80
C PRO A 64 19.34 -4.71 -8.67
N SER A 65 20.57 -4.25 -8.90
CA SER A 65 21.63 -4.24 -7.88
C SER A 65 21.26 -3.31 -6.73
N ARG A 66 20.69 -2.14 -7.04
CA ARG A 66 20.19 -1.21 -6.03
C ARG A 66 18.97 -1.77 -5.30
N ALA A 67 18.08 -2.47 -6.00
CA ALA A 67 16.93 -3.13 -5.39
C ALA A 67 17.37 -4.14 -4.33
N LYS A 68 18.35 -5.01 -4.65
CA LYS A 68 18.92 -5.99 -3.71
C LYS A 68 19.52 -5.32 -2.47
N ILE A 69 20.25 -4.22 -2.64
CA ILE A 69 20.81 -3.46 -1.52
C ILE A 69 19.70 -2.91 -0.63
N LEU A 70 18.66 -2.29 -1.20
CA LEU A 70 17.57 -1.69 -0.43
C LEU A 70 16.76 -2.74 0.35
N VAL A 71 16.47 -3.88 -0.28
CA VAL A 71 15.78 -5.01 0.37
C VAL A 71 16.61 -5.56 1.53
N ASN A 72 17.91 -5.80 1.29
CA ASN A 72 18.80 -6.29 2.35
C ASN A 72 18.94 -5.28 3.50
N CYS A 73 18.92 -3.97 3.21
CA CYS A 73 18.99 -2.94 4.24
C CYS A 73 17.68 -2.82 5.05
N SER A 74 16.51 -3.10 4.46
CA SER A 74 15.24 -3.02 5.17
C SER A 74 14.90 -4.30 5.95
N GLY A 75 15.42 -5.46 5.53
CA GLY A 75 15.04 -6.74 6.15
C GLY A 75 13.54 -7.07 5.98
N PHE A 76 12.92 -6.56 4.91
CA PHE A 76 11.54 -6.88 4.52
C PHE A 76 11.57 -7.69 3.22
N HIS A 77 10.51 -8.46 2.98
CA HIS A 77 10.35 -9.18 1.72
C HIS A 77 10.10 -8.22 0.55
N PHE A 78 10.50 -8.64 -0.65
CA PHE A 78 10.24 -7.86 -1.85
C PHE A 78 8.77 -8.01 -2.27
N GLY A 79 8.05 -6.88 -2.29
CA GLY A 79 6.67 -6.83 -2.74
C GLY A 79 6.56 -6.69 -4.27
N ALA A 80 5.60 -7.40 -4.86
CA ALA A 80 5.24 -7.28 -6.27
C ALA A 80 3.97 -6.45 -6.45
N PHE A 81 3.87 -5.78 -7.60
CA PHE A 81 2.61 -5.12 -8.00
C PHE A 81 1.88 -5.97 -9.04
N PRO A 82 0.54 -5.96 -9.06
CA PRO A 82 -0.33 -5.27 -8.12
C PRO A 82 -0.41 -5.97 -6.75
N PHE A 83 -0.66 -5.21 -5.69
CA PHE A 83 -0.96 -5.74 -4.36
C PHE A 83 -2.20 -5.05 -3.78
N ASN A 84 -2.90 -5.72 -2.87
CA ASN A 84 -4.09 -5.14 -2.25
C ASN A 84 -3.74 -4.41 -0.96
N TYR A 85 -4.26 -3.19 -0.80
CA TYR A 85 -4.31 -2.46 0.46
C TYR A 85 -5.78 -2.18 0.77
N LEU A 86 -6.28 -2.71 1.90
CA LEU A 86 -7.69 -2.60 2.30
C LEU A 86 -8.70 -3.02 1.22
N GLY A 87 -8.38 -4.09 0.47
CA GLY A 87 -9.23 -4.60 -0.62
C GLY A 87 -9.17 -3.80 -1.92
N VAL A 88 -8.35 -2.74 -1.99
CA VAL A 88 -8.11 -1.95 -3.19
C VAL A 88 -6.77 -2.35 -3.81
N PRO A 89 -6.74 -2.80 -5.08
CA PRO A 89 -5.49 -3.14 -5.74
C PRO A 89 -4.71 -1.86 -6.08
N LEU A 90 -3.48 -1.79 -5.60
CA LEU A 90 -2.51 -0.75 -5.89
C LEU A 90 -1.64 -1.16 -7.08
N PHE A 91 -1.44 -0.23 -8.03
CA PHE A 91 -0.72 -0.47 -9.27
C PHE A 91 0.47 0.48 -9.44
N ARG A 92 1.44 0.08 -10.27
CA ARG A 92 2.48 0.99 -10.76
C ARG A 92 1.99 1.77 -11.97
N GLY A 93 2.00 3.10 -11.87
CA GLY A 93 1.73 4.01 -13.00
C GLY A 93 0.27 4.44 -13.09
N ALA A 94 -0.17 4.80 -14.30
CA ALA A 94 -1.53 5.25 -14.55
C ALA A 94 -2.58 4.20 -14.17
N LEU A 95 -3.76 4.68 -13.81
CA LEU A 95 -4.90 3.85 -13.43
C LEU A 95 -5.19 2.84 -14.57
N ARG A 96 -5.03 1.54 -14.28
CA ARG A 96 -5.36 0.47 -15.24
C ARG A 96 -6.82 0.07 -15.10
N LYS A 97 -7.40 -0.55 -16.13
CA LYS A 97 -8.75 -1.14 -16.09
C LYS A 97 -8.99 -2.01 -14.84
N GLN A 98 -7.94 -2.64 -14.32
CA GLN A 98 -7.99 -3.45 -13.10
C GLN A 98 -8.34 -2.64 -11.83
N ALA A 99 -8.13 -1.32 -11.78
CA ALA A 99 -8.60 -0.47 -10.69
C ALA A 99 -10.12 -0.23 -10.76
N LEU A 100 -10.72 -0.34 -11.96
CA LEU A 100 -12.18 -0.28 -12.14
C LEU A 100 -12.89 -1.49 -11.54
N CYS A 101 -12.19 -2.59 -11.23
CA CYS A 101 -12.82 -3.73 -10.58
C CYS A 101 -13.43 -3.38 -9.21
N VAL A 102 -12.90 -2.35 -8.52
CA VAL A 102 -13.50 -1.82 -7.29
C VAL A 102 -14.84 -1.14 -7.60
N VAL A 103 -14.90 -0.37 -8.69
CA VAL A 103 -16.14 0.26 -9.16
C VAL A 103 -17.17 -0.80 -9.53
N ASP A 104 -16.76 -1.88 -10.20
CA ASP A 104 -17.65 -2.97 -10.58
C ASP A 104 -18.16 -3.73 -9.34
N LYS A 105 -17.31 -3.94 -8.32
CA LYS A 105 -17.74 -4.51 -7.03
C LYS A 105 -18.76 -3.62 -6.31
N ILE A 106 -18.56 -2.30 -6.32
CA ILE A 106 -19.51 -1.34 -5.72
C ILE A 106 -20.84 -1.40 -6.48
N LYS A 107 -20.80 -1.37 -7.82
CA LYS A 107 -22.00 -1.50 -8.67
C LYS A 107 -22.74 -2.81 -8.40
N ALA A 108 -22.04 -3.94 -8.35
CA ALA A 108 -22.64 -5.24 -8.06
C ALA A 108 -23.31 -5.29 -6.69
N LYS A 109 -22.66 -4.74 -5.65
CA LYS A 109 -23.28 -4.62 -4.32
C LYS A 109 -24.52 -3.73 -4.33
N PHE A 110 -24.47 -2.60 -5.04
CA PHE A 110 -25.60 -1.68 -5.16
C PHE A 110 -26.78 -2.34 -5.89
N SER A 111 -26.53 -3.04 -6.99
CA SER A 111 -27.55 -3.81 -7.72
C SER A 111 -28.15 -4.93 -6.88
N LEU A 112 -27.34 -5.65 -6.10
CA LEU A 112 -27.83 -6.69 -5.20
C LEU A 112 -28.75 -6.10 -4.12
N TRP A 113 -28.35 -4.98 -3.51
CA TRP A 113 -29.17 -4.31 -2.50
C TRP A 113 -30.52 -3.83 -3.04
N MET A 114 -30.51 -3.20 -4.22
CA MET A 114 -31.75 -2.81 -4.92
C MET A 114 -32.65 -4.01 -5.24
N GLY A 115 -32.07 -5.13 -5.67
CA GLY A 115 -32.80 -6.37 -5.94
C GLY A 115 -33.40 -7.00 -4.67
N THR A 116 -32.70 -6.94 -3.54
CA THR A 116 -33.21 -7.44 -2.25
C THR A 116 -34.28 -6.55 -1.62
N THR A 117 -34.27 -5.22 -1.85
CA THR A 117 -35.35 -4.32 -1.43
C THR A 117 -36.64 -4.47 -2.25
N LEU A 118 -36.61 -5.27 -3.31
CA LEU A 118 -37.76 -5.61 -4.16
C LEU A 118 -38.23 -7.07 -3.98
N SER A 119 -37.91 -7.72 -2.85
CA SER A 119 -38.65 -8.94 -2.48
C SER A 119 -40.10 -8.55 -2.20
N THR A 120 -40.94 -8.65 -3.22
CA THR A 120 -42.39 -8.61 -3.08
C THR A 120 -42.76 -9.68 -2.06
N ALA A 121 -43.30 -9.26 -0.91
CA ALA A 121 -43.98 -10.16 0.00
C ALA A 121 -45.14 -10.77 -0.80
N GLY A 122 -44.98 -12.05 -1.15
CA GLY A 122 -46.08 -12.90 -1.59
C GLY A 122 -46.73 -13.56 -0.38
#